data_AF-A0A5A5R5D1-F1
#
_entry.id   AF-A0A5A5R5D1-F1
#
_cell.length_a   1.000
_cell.length_b   1.000
_cell.length_c   1.000
_cell.angle_alpha   90.00
_cell.angle_beta   90.00
_cell.angle_gamma   90.00
#
_symmetry.space_group_name_H-M   'P 1'
#
loop_
_entity.id
_entity.type
_entity.pdbx_description
1 polymer ?
#
loop_
_entity_poly.entity_id
_entity_poly.type
_entity_poly.pdbx_seq_one_letter_code
_entity_poly.pdbx_strand_id
1 'polypeptide(L)' 'MEQGRNSLDRIGLIQDLEDYLGCKVDVDAINILRDYFRERIMKEVIPL' A
#
# COMPACT_ATOMS: atom_id res chain seq x y z
N MET A 1 -6.56 -18.38 10.11
CA MET A 1 -5.30 -17.92 9.48
C MET A 1 -5.75 -16.81 8.54
N GLU A 2 -5.42 -15.53 8.71
CA GLU A 2 -4.19 -14.89 8.20
C GLU A 2 -4.13 -13.41 8.67
N GLN A 3 -3.95 -13.13 9.97
CA GLN A 3 -3.76 -11.74 10.45
C GLN A 3 -2.32 -11.42 10.87
N GLY A 4 -1.37 -12.28 10.45
CA GLY A 4 0.06 -12.19 10.78
C GLY A 4 0.99 -12.38 9.57
N ARG A 5 0.49 -12.15 8.35
CA ARG A 5 1.30 -11.97 7.13
C ARG A 5 1.62 -10.48 6.99
N ASN A 6 2.15 -9.86 8.04
CA ASN A 6 3.57 -9.74 8.39
C ASN A 6 4.06 -8.41 7.83
N SER A 7 4.01 -7.35 8.65
CA SER A 7 4.46 -6.00 8.29
C SER A 7 5.88 -5.98 7.68
N LEU A 8 6.71 -7.00 7.94
CA LEU A 8 8.01 -7.20 7.33
C LEU A 8 7.94 -7.52 5.82
N ASP A 9 6.90 -8.23 5.36
CA ASP A 9 6.65 -8.48 3.94
C ASP A 9 6.32 -7.18 3.19
N ARG A 10 5.47 -6.34 3.81
CA ARG A 10 5.16 -4.98 3.32
C ARG A 10 6.40 -4.09 3.29
N ILE A 11 7.23 -4.13 4.34
CA ILE A 11 8.48 -3.36 4.42
C ILE A 11 9.51 -3.85 3.40
N GLY A 12 9.60 -5.15 3.16
CA GLY A 12 10.45 -5.74 2.12
C GLY A 12 9.99 -5.32 0.72
N LEU A 13 8.69 -5.39 0.46
CA LEU A 13 8.09 -4.96 -0.80
C LEU A 13 8.29 -3.45 -1.04
N ILE A 14 8.12 -2.63 0.00
CA ILE A 14 8.40 -1.18 -0.08
C ILE A 14 9.86 -0.96 -0.45
N GLN A 15 10.82 -1.56 0.26
CA GLN A 15 12.24 -1.37 -0.02
C GLN A 15 12.63 -1.85 -1.43
N ASP A 16 12.10 -2.98 -1.88
CA ASP A 16 12.36 -3.51 -3.23
C ASP A 16 11.78 -2.59 -4.31
N LEU A 17 10.57 -2.07 -4.11
CA LEU A 17 9.96 -1.08 -4.99
C LEU A 17 10.71 0.26 -4.96
N GLU A 18 11.16 0.71 -3.79
CA GLU A 18 11.95 1.93 -3.64
C GLU A 18 13.30 1.82 -4.37
N ASP A 19 13.97 0.67 -4.29
CA ASP A 19 15.20 0.38 -5.03
C ASP A 19 14.95 0.32 -6.55
N TYR A 20 13.89 -0.37 -6.98
CA TYR A 20 13.54 -0.54 -8.40
C TYR A 20 13.08 0.77 -9.07
N LEU A 21 12.27 1.59 -8.38
CA LEU A 21 11.74 2.86 -8.89
C LEU A 21 12.68 4.04 -8.59
N GLY A 22 13.65 3.88 -7.68
CA GLY A 22 14.54 4.95 -7.21
C GLY A 22 13.81 6.09 -6.49
N CYS A 23 12.59 5.86 -6.02
CA CYS A 23 11.71 6.86 -5.43
C CYS A 23 11.05 6.30 -4.16
N LYS A 24 10.65 7.20 -3.24
CA LYS A 24 10.00 6.79 -2.00
C LYS A 24 8.60 6.20 -2.27
N VAL A 25 8.36 4.95 -1.86
CA VAL A 25 7.10 4.22 -2.08
C VAL A 25 6.48 3.88 -0.73
N ASP A 26 5.15 3.96 -0.62
CA ASP A 26 4.41 3.47 0.54
C ASP A 26 3.26 2.58 0.04
N VAL A 27 3.18 1.34 0.55
CA VAL A 27 2.24 0.32 0.04
C VAL A 27 1.18 0.01 1.08
N ASP A 28 0.19 0.86 1.31
CA ASP A 28 -0.82 0.63 2.36
C ASP A 28 -2.05 -0.17 1.91
N ALA A 29 -2.66 -0.89 2.85
CA ALA A 29 -3.86 -1.65 2.58
C ALA A 29 -5.07 -0.73 2.66
N ILE A 30 -5.78 -0.54 1.55
CA ILE A 30 -6.96 0.32 1.48
C ILE A 30 -8.06 -0.09 2.49
N ASN A 31 -8.02 -1.34 2.97
CA ASN A 31 -9.01 -1.92 3.88
C ASN A 31 -9.02 -1.33 5.30
N ILE A 32 -8.01 -0.54 5.71
CA ILE A 32 -8.02 0.17 6.99
C ILE A 32 -8.58 1.61 6.90
N LEU A 33 -8.91 2.06 5.69
CA LEU A 33 -9.41 3.42 5.48
C LEU A 33 -10.90 3.49 5.76
N ARG A 34 -11.34 4.52 6.50
CA ARG A 34 -12.77 4.85 6.62
C ARG A 34 -13.37 5.09 5.24
N ASP A 35 -14.63 4.70 5.05
CA ASP A 35 -15.39 4.86 3.79
C ASP A 35 -15.26 6.25 3.15
N TYR A 36 -15.23 7.32 3.95
CA TYR A 36 -15.05 8.68 3.45
C TYR A 36 -13.72 8.90 2.71
N PHE A 37 -12.62 8.34 3.24
CA PHE A 37 -11.32 8.42 2.58
C PHE A 37 -11.24 7.44 1.42
N ARG A 38 -11.87 6.27 1.54
CA ARG A 38 -11.96 5.29 0.46
C ARG A 38 -12.59 5.88 -0.78
N GLU A 39 -13.73 6.57 -0.67
CA GLU A 39 -14.41 7.14 -1.84
C GLU A 39 -13.56 8.21 -2.54
N ARG A 40 -12.85 9.05 -1.76
CA ARG A 40 -11.95 10.06 -2.31
C ARG A 40 -10.75 9.44 -3.01
N ILE A 41 -10.11 8.46 -2.37
CA ILE A 41 -8.94 7.76 -2.92
C ILE A 41 -9.33 7.01 -4.19
N MET A 42 -10.49 6.34 -4.22
CA MET A 42 -10.98 5.62 -5.41
C MET A 42 -11.21 6.53 -6.62
N LYS A 43 -11.47 7.84 -6.42
CA LYS A 43 -11.59 8.82 -7.51
C LYS A 43 -10.24 9.25 -8.08
N GLU A 44 -9.17 9.14 -7.30
CA GLU A 44 -7.81 9.58 -7.66
C GLU A 44 -6.88 8.40 -8.00
N VAL A 45 -7.31 7.17 -7.71
CA VAL A 45 -6.56 5.95 -8.04
C VAL A 45 -6.44 5.80 -9.55
N ILE A 46 -5.20 5.67 -10.02
CA ILE A 46 -4.87 5.26 -11.38
C ILE A 46 -4.58 3.76 -11.32
N PRO A 47 -5.40 2.91 -11.96
CA PRO A 47 -5.09 1.49 -12.07
C PRO A 47 -3.84 1.34 -12.96
N LEU A 48 -2.84 0.64 -12.45
CA LEU A 48 -1.60 0.31 -13.16
C LEU A 48 -1.75 -1.01 -13.92
#